data_AF-A0A1W6MWR1-F1
#
_entry.id   AF-A0A1W6MWR1-F1
#
_cell.length_a   1.000
_cell.length_b   1.000
_cell.length_c   1.000
_cell.angle_alpha   90.00
_cell.angle_beta   90.00
_cell.angle_gamma   90.00
#
_symmetry.space_group_name_H-M   'P 1'
#
loop_
_entity.id
_entity.type
_entity.pdbx_description
1 polymer ?
#
loop_
_entity_poly.entity_id
_entity_poly.type
_entity_poly.pdbx_seq_one_letter_code
_entity_poly.pdbx_strand_id
1 'polypeptide(L)'
;MTDERSLEELKDLGSGRPAPGGIVRLYREAFARYGTRALWNWRQLEQPTITQALTIADSLRLEGDRQARALAFQIEEACRAAV
;
A
#
# COMPACT_ATOMS: atom_id res chain seq x y z
N MET A 1 0.08 6.60 20.93
CA MET A 1 0.16 5.13 21.02
C MET A 1 0.57 4.64 19.66
N THR A 2 1.87 4.41 19.45
CA THR A 2 2.36 3.85 18.19
C THR A 2 1.89 2.42 18.16
N ASP A 3 0.93 2.16 17.30
CA ASP A 3 0.42 0.83 17.09
C ASP A 3 1.53 0.06 16.35
N GLU A 4 2.18 -0.88 17.06
CA GLU A 4 3.33 -1.66 16.59
C GLU A 4 2.95 -2.91 15.78
N ARG A 5 1.68 -3.03 15.32
CA ARG A 5 1.27 -4.19 14.51
C ARG A 5 2.21 -4.36 13.31
N SER A 6 2.76 -5.56 13.15
CA SER A 6 3.67 -5.90 12.07
C SER A 6 2.96 -5.81 10.72
N LEU A 7 3.71 -5.59 9.63
CA LEU A 7 3.16 -5.53 8.27
C LEU A 7 2.37 -6.80 7.91
N GLU A 8 2.86 -7.96 8.35
CA GLU A 8 2.20 -9.24 8.12
C GLU A 8 0.89 -9.37 8.91
N GLU A 9 0.84 -8.89 10.15
CA GLU A 9 -0.41 -8.86 10.94
C GLU A 9 -1.46 -7.93 10.30
N LEU A 10 -1.03 -6.79 9.75
CA LEU A 10 -1.92 -5.90 9.02
C LEU A 10 -2.44 -6.52 7.72
N LYS A 11 -1.63 -7.33 7.03
CA LYS A 11 -2.05 -8.05 5.82
C LYS A 11 -3.08 -9.13 6.16
N ASP A 12 -2.90 -9.85 7.26
CA ASP A 12 -3.83 -10.88 7.73
C ASP A 12 -5.18 -10.25 8.13
N LEU A 13 -5.15 -9.18 8.92
CA LEU A 13 -6.36 -8.46 9.33
C LEU A 13 -7.06 -7.73 8.18
N GLY A 14 -6.30 -7.31 7.16
CA GLY A 14 -6.79 -6.67 5.95
C GLY A 14 -7.25 -7.63 4.85
N SER A 15 -7.10 -8.95 5.05
CA SER A 15 -7.40 -9.97 4.06
C SER A 15 -8.89 -9.97 3.71
N GLY A 16 -9.20 -9.85 2.41
CA GLY A 16 -10.58 -9.79 1.91
C GLY A 16 -11.33 -8.49 2.19
N ARG A 17 -10.74 -7.52 2.93
CA ARG A 17 -11.37 -6.23 3.19
C ARG A 17 -11.05 -5.23 2.07
N PRO A 18 -12.06 -4.61 1.42
CA PRO A 18 -11.83 -3.57 0.43
C PRO A 18 -11.14 -2.37 1.07
N ALA A 19 -10.18 -1.79 0.36
CA ALA A 19 -9.46 -0.62 0.83
C ALA A 19 -10.40 0.60 0.88
N PRO A 20 -10.41 1.38 1.98
CA PRO A 20 -11.09 2.67 2.05
C PRO A 20 -10.64 3.64 0.95
N GLY A 21 -11.49 4.58 0.57
CA GLY A 21 -11.24 5.52 -0.54
C GLY A 21 -9.92 6.31 -0.43
N GLY A 22 -9.48 6.64 0.79
CA GLY A 22 -8.19 7.28 1.04
C GLY A 22 -7.00 6.40 0.62
N ILE A 23 -7.07 5.11 0.91
CA ILE A 23 -6.06 4.11 0.51
C ILE A 23 -6.12 3.87 -1.00
N VAL A 24 -7.33 3.78 -1.57
CA VAL A 24 -7.50 3.63 -3.03
C VAL A 24 -6.85 4.80 -3.78
N ARG A 25 -6.96 6.03 -3.26
CA ARG A 25 -6.31 7.21 -3.85
C ARG A 25 -4.78 7.08 -3.82
N LEU A 26 -4.20 6.70 -2.67
CA LEU A 26 -2.75 6.50 -2.54
C LEU A 26 -2.24 5.35 -3.43
N TYR A 27 -3.00 4.25 -3.52
CA TYR A 27 -2.72 3.14 -4.40
C TYR A 27 -2.67 3.58 -5.86
N ARG A 28 -3.65 4.35 -6.33
CA ARG A 28 -3.66 4.89 -7.70
C ARG A 28 -2.50 5.85 -7.96
N GLU A 29 -2.15 6.68 -6.97
CA GLU A 29 -0.98 7.57 -7.04
C GLU A 29 0.33 6.77 -7.17
N ALA A 30 0.45 5.64 -6.46
CA ALA A 30 1.61 4.75 -6.56
C ALA A 30 1.76 4.18 -7.97
N PHE A 31 0.67 3.71 -8.58
CA PHE A 31 0.70 3.24 -9.97
C PHE A 31 1.01 4.35 -10.97
N ALA A 32 0.44 5.54 -10.79
CA ALA A 32 0.69 6.66 -11.68
C ALA A 32 2.16 7.12 -11.67
N ARG A 33 2.83 7.08 -10.51
CA ARG A 33 4.20 7.57 -10.35
C ARG A 33 5.28 6.51 -10.51
N TYR A 34 5.00 5.29 -10.07
CA TYR A 34 5.99 4.21 -9.95
C TYR A 34 5.60 2.95 -10.71
N GLY A 35 4.52 3.00 -11.49
CA GLY A 35 3.99 1.89 -12.30
C GLY A 35 5.04 1.19 -13.16
N THR A 36 5.88 1.95 -13.86
CA THR A 36 6.91 1.42 -14.77
C THR A 36 8.21 1.03 -14.07
N ARG A 37 8.37 1.35 -12.79
CA ARG A 37 9.63 1.17 -12.06
C ARG A 37 9.51 0.16 -10.93
N ALA A 38 8.71 0.46 -9.91
CA ALA A 38 8.56 -0.43 -8.77
C ALA A 38 7.42 -1.43 -9.00
N LEU A 39 6.41 -1.06 -9.78
CA LEU A 39 5.18 -1.84 -9.92
C LEU A 39 5.04 -2.49 -11.30
N TRP A 40 6.16 -2.68 -12.01
CA TRP A 40 6.19 -3.08 -13.42
C TRP A 40 5.57 -4.46 -13.68
N ASN A 41 5.62 -5.36 -12.70
CA ASN A 41 5.01 -6.69 -12.77
C ASN A 41 3.61 -6.74 -12.15
N TRP A 42 3.07 -5.61 -11.70
CA TRP A 42 1.80 -5.53 -10.99
C TRP A 42 0.71 -4.97 -11.89
N ARG A 43 -0.49 -5.57 -11.81
CA ARG A 43 -1.69 -5.04 -12.45
C ARG A 43 -2.41 -4.10 -11.49
N GLN A 44 -2.71 -2.88 -11.97
CA GLN A 44 -3.55 -1.95 -11.23
C GLN A 44 -4.99 -2.49 -11.13
N LEU A 45 -5.55 -2.49 -9.93
CA LEU A 45 -6.93 -2.89 -9.65
C LEU A 45 -7.82 -1.67 -9.38
N GLU A 46 -9.08 -1.75 -9.79
CA GLU A 46 -10.05 -0.67 -9.57
C GLU A 46 -10.48 -0.56 -8.10
N GLN A 47 -10.65 -1.72 -7.46
CA GLN A 47 -11.02 -1.88 -6.05
C GLN A 47 -9.99 -2.77 -5.34
N PRO A 48 -8.84 -2.20 -4.93
CA PRO A 48 -7.83 -2.97 -4.21
C PRO A 48 -8.32 -3.33 -2.80
N THR A 49 -7.83 -4.45 -2.28
CA THR A 49 -7.95 -4.79 -0.84
C THR A 49 -6.87 -4.09 -0.03
N ILE A 50 -7.05 -4.04 1.30
CA ILE A 50 -6.03 -3.51 2.22
C ILE A 50 -4.71 -4.28 2.05
N THR A 51 -4.77 -5.62 1.96
CA THR A 51 -3.60 -6.47 1.69
C THR A 51 -2.89 -6.09 0.39
N GLN A 52 -3.64 -5.86 -0.69
CA GLN A 52 -3.04 -5.45 -1.98
C GLN A 52 -2.36 -4.09 -1.89
N ALA A 53 -2.94 -3.13 -1.15
CA ALA A 53 -2.31 -1.84 -0.91
C ALA A 53 -1.00 -1.99 -0.12
N LEU A 54 -0.99 -2.82 0.92
CA LEU A 54 0.21 -3.11 1.71
C LEU A 54 1.31 -3.81 0.88
N THR A 55 0.94 -4.71 -0.02
CA THR A 55 1.91 -5.37 -0.91
C THR A 55 2.58 -4.39 -1.88
N ILE A 56 1.82 -3.41 -2.39
CA ILE A 56 2.39 -2.34 -3.22
C ILE A 56 3.30 -1.43 -2.39
N ALA A 57 2.97 -1.14 -1.13
CA ALA A 57 3.83 -0.37 -0.23
C ALA A 57 5.20 -1.05 -0.03
N ASP A 58 5.22 -2.38 0.11
CA ASP A 58 6.47 -3.15 0.23
C ASP A 58 7.33 -3.05 -1.04
N SER A 59 6.71 -3.22 -2.21
CA SER A 59 7.38 -3.06 -3.50
C SER A 59 7.96 -1.65 -3.69
N LEU A 60 7.23 -0.60 -3.29
CA LEU A 60 7.72 0.79 -3.30
C LEU A 60 8.93 0.99 -2.38
N ARG A 61 9.03 0.26 -1.26
CA ARG A 61 10.18 0.34 -0.35
C ARG A 61 11.43 -0.32 -0.90
N LEU A 62 11.25 -1.45 -1.58
CA LEU A 62 12.32 -2.27 -2.15
C LEU A 62 12.88 -1.65 -3.43
N GLU A 63 12.02 -1.29 -4.38
CA GLU A 63 12.42 -0.89 -5.74
C GLU A 63 12.32 0.63 -6.01
N GLY A 64 11.66 1.36 -5.12
CA GLY A 64 11.42 2.79 -5.27
C GLY A 64 12.55 3.70 -4.77
N ASP A 65 12.32 5.00 -4.91
CA ASP A 65 13.21 6.05 -4.39
C ASP A 65 12.75 6.59 -3.03
N ARG A 66 13.36 7.69 -2.57
CA ARG A 66 12.99 8.32 -1.28
C ARG A 66 11.52 8.78 -1.25
N GLN A 67 10.98 9.25 -2.37
CA GLN A 67 9.58 9.67 -2.45
C GLN A 67 8.65 8.44 -2.47
N ALA A 68 9.05 7.36 -3.13
CA ALA A 68 8.31 6.10 -3.10
C ALA A 68 8.22 5.54 -1.67
N ARG A 69 9.30 5.61 -0.89
CA ARG A 69 9.29 5.22 0.54
C ARG A 69 8.35 6.09 1.38
N ALA A 70 8.27 7.39 1.11
CA ALA A 70 7.33 8.27 1.78
C ALA A 70 5.87 7.93 1.43
N LEU A 71 5.61 7.55 0.18
CA LEU A 71 4.28 7.10 -0.25
C LEU A 71 3.92 5.74 0.36
N ALA A 72 4.88 4.80 0.41
CA ALA A 72 4.70 3.51 1.09
C ALA A 72 4.32 3.69 2.56
N PHE A 73 5.02 4.57 3.28
CA PHE A 73 4.70 4.89 4.67
C PHE A 73 3.27 5.45 4.83
N GLN A 74 2.83 6.34 3.94
CA GLN A 74 1.46 6.85 3.97
C GLN A 74 0.41 5.75 3.74
N ILE A 75 0.69 4.80 2.85
CA ILE A 75 -0.20 3.65 2.60
C ILE A 75 -0.29 2.78 3.86
N GLU A 76 0.84 2.45 4.47
CA GLU A 76 0.89 1.63 5.68
C GLU A 76 0.13 2.27 6.85
N GLU A 77 0.35 3.56 7.11
CA GLU A 77 -0.36 4.28 8.17
C GLU A 77 -1.87 4.35 7.91
N ALA A 78 -2.27 4.57 6.66
CA ALA A 78 -3.69 4.57 6.29
C ALA A 78 -4.32 3.18 6.43
N CYS A 79 -3.60 2.11 6.10
CA CYS A 79 -4.03 0.73 6.33
C CYS A 79 -4.13 0.42 7.82
N ARG A 80 -3.15 0.83 8.62
CA ARG A 80 -3.15 0.67 10.09
C ARG A 80 -4.34 1.36 10.75
N ALA A 81 -4.69 2.57 10.30
CA ALA A 81 -5.85 3.30 10.80
C ALA A 81 -7.20 2.69 10.36
N ALA A 82 -7.21 1.90 9.29
CA ALA A 82 -8.42 1.30 8.73
C ALA A 82 -8.76 -0.08 9.32
N VAL A 83 -7.74 -0.82 9.77
CA VAL A 83 -7.83 -2.14 10.39
C VAL A 83 -8.14 -2.01 11.88
#